data_AF-A0A096ME73-F1
#
_entry.id   AF-A0A096ME73-F1
#
_cell.length_a   1.000
_cell.length_b   1.000
_cell.length_c   1.000
_cell.angle_alpha   90.00
_cell.angle_beta   90.00
_cell.angle_gamma   90.00
#
_symmetry.space_group_name_H-M   'P 1'
#
loop_
_entity.id
_entity.type
_entity.pdbx_description
1 polymer ?
#
loop_
_entity_poly.entity_id
_entity_poly.type
_entity_poly.pdbx_seq_one_letter_code
_entity_poly.pdbx_strand_id
1 'polypeptide(L)'
;PVAAVWFACQLEALPGPTLPQQDACCRLLLLCLLWAVLAGAIYALKGCLQPEPNRGIIYMMYLGALLIKKDCSPLSGPPPVCTPQVSVPLTRALTDSLLLCVLQEPLQDPAVSHIEALRSRLQAVAVTLEKVNFGPEAMLEEAGRGSALTDKLKLLCAYLQQRTASLQVLVQVQRDFESSVEDLLQGLDGLWTQLEELHAGVTLTKKDSLGSRDLTLVQEDAESLVSVLAQYRTKLQSCQAHLKGCTQLLQELTWSHAHINTKVNCGCESVWPELLLQSNIEQFDKVQENFSSLEQQTATFKTHLEGLGIDHQDEPV
;
A
#
# COMPACT_ATOMS: atom_id res chain seq x y z
N PRO A 1 -16.31 -19.86 -4.48
CA PRO A 1 -15.48 -19.20 -5.52
C PRO A 1 -14.76 -17.96 -5.00
N VAL A 2 -15.48 -16.95 -4.49
CA VAL A 2 -14.88 -15.69 -3.96
C VAL A 2 -13.93 -15.95 -2.80
N ALA A 3 -14.32 -16.80 -1.83
CA ALA A 3 -13.45 -17.18 -0.72
C ALA A 3 -12.18 -17.94 -1.16
N ALA A 4 -12.23 -18.66 -2.29
CA ALA A 4 -11.10 -19.41 -2.83
C ALA A 4 -10.10 -18.51 -3.56
N VAL A 5 -10.60 -17.52 -4.32
CA VAL A 5 -9.79 -16.49 -4.97
C VAL A 5 -9.17 -15.55 -3.92
N TRP A 6 -9.95 -15.18 -2.90
CA TRP A 6 -9.47 -14.43 -1.75
C TRP A 6 -8.33 -15.12 -1.00
N PHE A 7 -8.46 -16.43 -0.73
CA PHE A 7 -7.40 -17.22 -0.11
C PHE A 7 -6.15 -17.34 -0.98
N ALA A 8 -6.30 -17.50 -2.30
CA ALA A 8 -5.17 -17.55 -3.23
C ALA A 8 -4.41 -16.21 -3.26
N CYS A 9 -5.12 -15.09 -3.28
CA CYS A 9 -4.51 -13.76 -3.22
C CYS A 9 -3.78 -13.50 -1.90
N GLN A 10 -4.28 -14.00 -0.77
CA GLN A 10 -3.62 -13.89 0.54
C GLN A 10 -2.38 -14.80 0.66
N LEU A 11 -2.41 -15.98 0.03
CA LEU A 11 -1.29 -16.93 0.03
C LEU A 11 -0.11 -16.47 -0.85
N GLU A 12 -0.38 -15.75 -1.94
CA GLU A 12 0.64 -15.13 -2.80
C GLU A 12 1.22 -13.83 -2.23
N ALA A 13 0.51 -13.16 -1.29
CA ALA A 13 0.92 -11.89 -0.70
C ALA A 13 2.05 -11.97 0.34
N LEU A 14 2.60 -13.17 0.61
CA LEU A 14 3.63 -13.38 1.63
C LEU A 14 4.97 -13.88 1.05
N PRO A 15 5.81 -13.03 0.43
CA PRO A 15 7.17 -13.40 0.07
C PRO A 15 8.13 -12.96 1.18
N GLY A 16 8.38 -13.83 2.17
CA GLY A 16 9.50 -13.70 3.10
C GLY A 16 10.61 -14.72 2.75
N PRO A 17 11.91 -14.36 2.74
CA PRO A 17 12.98 -15.20 2.23
C PRO A 17 13.51 -16.28 3.21
N THR A 18 12.76 -16.67 4.24
CA THR A 18 13.26 -17.58 5.29
C THR A 18 12.18 -18.49 5.89
N LEU A 19 11.55 -19.35 5.09
CA LEU A 19 10.70 -20.42 5.65
C LEU A 19 11.06 -21.83 5.15
N PRO A 20 10.98 -22.85 6.03
CA PRO A 20 11.41 -24.21 5.75
C PRO A 20 10.62 -24.83 4.61
N GLN A 21 11.29 -25.67 3.81
CA GLN A 21 10.80 -26.36 2.61
C GLN A 21 9.43 -27.05 2.78
N GLN A 22 9.04 -27.37 4.01
CA GLN A 22 7.77 -27.99 4.36
C GLN A 22 6.55 -27.03 4.25
N ASP A 23 6.72 -25.73 4.51
CA ASP A 23 5.63 -24.73 4.39
C ASP A 23 5.31 -24.44 2.91
N ALA A 24 6.33 -24.41 2.05
CA ALA A 24 6.16 -24.22 0.61
C ALA A 24 5.35 -25.35 -0.05
N CYS A 25 5.59 -26.61 0.34
CA CYS A 25 4.83 -27.76 -0.15
C CYS A 25 3.36 -27.73 0.29
N CYS A 26 3.09 -27.33 1.53
CA CYS A 26 1.72 -27.19 2.04
C CYS A 26 0.94 -26.09 1.28
N ARG A 27 1.59 -24.95 0.99
CA ARG A 27 0.98 -23.87 0.20
C ARG A 27 0.70 -24.29 -1.25
N LEU A 28 1.62 -25.03 -1.88
CA LEU A 28 1.43 -25.59 -3.22
C LEU A 28 0.26 -26.58 -3.26
N LEU A 29 0.15 -27.48 -2.28
CA LEU A 29 -0.97 -28.41 -2.18
C LEU A 29 -2.31 -27.69 -1.97
N LEU A 30 -2.33 -26.65 -1.13
CA LEU A 30 -3.50 -25.79 -0.93
C LEU A 30 -3.91 -25.07 -2.22
N LEU A 31 -2.96 -24.53 -2.96
CA LEU A 31 -3.18 -23.95 -4.29
C LEU A 31 -3.77 -24.99 -5.25
N CYS A 32 -3.17 -26.18 -5.35
CA CYS A 32 -3.68 -27.26 -6.21
C CYS A 32 -5.11 -27.67 -5.84
N LEU A 33 -5.44 -27.78 -4.55
CA LEU A 33 -6.78 -28.08 -4.08
C LEU A 33 -7.77 -26.96 -4.42
N LEU A 34 -7.38 -25.70 -4.25
CA LEU A 34 -8.20 -24.54 -4.63
C LEU A 34 -8.48 -24.53 -6.13
N TRP A 35 -7.48 -24.80 -6.97
CA TRP A 35 -7.64 -24.94 -8.42
C TRP A 35 -8.55 -26.11 -8.79
N ALA A 36 -8.44 -27.26 -8.11
CA ALA A 36 -9.29 -28.41 -8.33
C ALA A 36 -10.76 -28.13 -7.95
N VAL A 37 -11.00 -27.43 -6.82
CA VAL A 37 -12.35 -27.01 -6.41
C VAL A 37 -12.91 -25.98 -7.40
N LEU A 38 -12.09 -25.04 -7.87
CA LEU A 38 -12.51 -24.04 -8.86
C LEU A 38 -12.86 -24.71 -10.19
N ALA A 39 -12.02 -25.63 -10.68
CA ALA A 39 -12.27 -26.41 -11.89
C ALA A 39 -13.51 -27.28 -11.76
N GLY A 40 -13.71 -27.94 -10.61
CA GLY A 40 -14.91 -28.72 -10.31
C GLY A 40 -16.17 -27.86 -10.26
N ALA A 41 -16.11 -26.67 -9.69
CA ALA A 41 -17.22 -25.72 -9.67
C ALA A 41 -17.56 -25.23 -11.09
N ILE A 42 -16.56 -24.92 -11.92
CA ILE A 42 -16.75 -24.55 -13.33
C ILE A 42 -17.35 -25.72 -14.13
N TYR A 43 -16.88 -26.95 -13.89
CA TYR A 43 -17.38 -28.15 -14.55
C TYR A 43 -18.84 -28.44 -14.18
N ALA A 44 -19.19 -28.36 -12.90
CA ALA A 44 -20.57 -28.52 -12.42
C ALA A 44 -21.49 -27.43 -12.99
N LEU A 45 -21.03 -26.18 -13.04
CA LEU A 45 -21.76 -25.08 -13.69
C LEU A 45 -21.99 -25.36 -15.19
N LYS A 46 -20.97 -25.88 -15.88
CA LYS A 46 -21.06 -26.22 -17.30
C LYS A 46 -22.03 -27.39 -17.55
N GLY A 47 -22.08 -28.37 -16.64
CA GLY A 47 -23.04 -29.47 -16.66
C GLY A 47 -24.48 -29.03 -16.38
N CYS A 48 -24.69 -28.06 -15.50
CA CYS A 48 -26.01 -27.47 -15.24
C CYS A 48 -26.51 -26.55 -16.38
N LEU A 49 -25.60 -26.06 -17.23
CA LEU A 49 -25.89 -25.16 -18.34
C LEU A 49 -26.01 -25.87 -19.70
N GLN A 50 -25.74 -27.18 -19.80
CA GLN A 50 -26.06 -27.95 -21.00
C GLN A 50 -27.56 -28.27 -21.03
N PRO A 51 -28.31 -27.82 -22.05
CA PRO A 51 -29.69 -28.22 -22.22
C PRO A 51 -29.71 -29.64 -22.82
N GLU A 52 -29.80 -30.67 -21.97
CA GLU A 52 -30.21 -32.00 -22.44
C GLU A 52 -31.73 -32.02 -22.68
N PRO A 53 -32.23 -32.44 -23.86
CA PRO A 53 -33.65 -32.30 -24.23
C PRO A 53 -34.63 -33.23 -23.48
N ASN A 54 -34.19 -34.07 -22.55
CA ASN A 54 -35.01 -35.20 -22.08
C ASN A 54 -35.24 -35.29 -20.55
N ARG A 55 -35.08 -34.19 -19.81
CA ARG A 55 -35.37 -34.16 -18.37
C ARG A 55 -36.79 -33.76 -17.98
N GLY A 56 -37.74 -33.78 -18.93
CA GLY A 56 -39.16 -33.54 -18.67
C GLY A 56 -39.92 -34.73 -18.09
N ILE A 57 -39.38 -35.95 -18.14
CA ILE A 57 -40.15 -37.18 -17.82
C ILE A 57 -39.86 -37.72 -16.41
N ILE A 58 -38.72 -37.40 -15.80
CA ILE A 58 -38.32 -37.99 -14.51
C ILE A 58 -38.91 -37.25 -13.30
N TYR A 59 -39.23 -35.95 -13.43
CA TYR A 59 -39.81 -35.17 -12.32
C TYR A 59 -41.32 -35.42 -12.10
N MET A 60 -42.05 -35.89 -13.12
CA MET A 60 -43.47 -36.23 -12.97
C MET A 60 -43.71 -37.59 -12.30
N MET A 61 -42.75 -38.51 -12.35
CA MET A 61 -42.91 -39.84 -11.73
C MET A 61 -42.68 -39.83 -10.20
N TYR A 62 -41.90 -38.88 -9.69
CA TYR A 62 -41.70 -38.69 -8.24
C TYR A 62 -42.81 -37.87 -7.56
N LEU A 63 -43.51 -37.00 -8.29
CA LEU A 63 -44.63 -36.23 -7.75
C LEU A 63 -45.93 -37.05 -7.64
N GLY A 64 -46.07 -38.14 -8.41
CA GLY A 64 -47.24 -39.02 -8.38
C GLY A 64 -47.28 -40.03 -7.22
N ALA A 65 -46.15 -40.30 -6.57
CA ALA A 65 -46.06 -41.33 -5.52
C ALA A 65 -46.23 -40.80 -4.08
N LEU A 66 -46.26 -39.47 -3.88
CA LEU A 66 -46.45 -38.86 -2.56
C LEU A 66 -47.89 -38.40 -2.27
N LEU A 67 -48.84 -38.73 -3.15
CA LEU A 67 -50.24 -38.28 -3.11
C LEU A 67 -51.23 -39.39 -2.74
N ILE A 68 -50.78 -40.35 -1.91
CA ILE A 68 -51.67 -41.26 -1.20
C ILE A 68 -51.23 -41.27 0.25
N LYS A 69 -51.89 -40.45 1.09
CA LYS A 69 -52.57 -40.86 2.34
C LYS A 69 -52.77 -39.65 3.28
N LYS A 70 -54.05 -39.28 3.38
CA LYS A 70 -54.78 -38.84 4.58
C LYS A 70 -55.14 -37.35 4.73
N ASP A 71 -56.45 -37.16 4.61
CA ASP A 71 -57.30 -35.99 4.83
C ASP A 71 -57.12 -35.27 6.16
N CYS A 72 -57.25 -33.93 6.15
CA CYS A 72 -58.38 -33.19 6.77
C CYS A 72 -58.29 -31.65 6.55
N SER A 73 -59.19 -31.14 5.71
CA SER A 73 -59.90 -29.81 5.70
C SER A 73 -59.16 -28.46 5.56
N PRO A 74 -59.83 -27.43 4.97
CA PRO A 74 -59.17 -26.33 4.26
C PRO A 74 -59.15 -25.01 5.04
N LEU A 75 -58.01 -24.32 5.03
CA LEU A 75 -57.91 -22.89 5.32
C LEU A 75 -57.25 -22.22 4.11
N SER A 76 -58.07 -21.56 3.31
CA SER A 76 -57.63 -20.72 2.18
C SER A 76 -56.75 -19.58 2.69
N GLY A 77 -55.46 -19.66 2.40
CA GLY A 77 -54.55 -18.53 2.34
C GLY A 77 -53.77 -18.62 1.02
N PRO A 78 -53.51 -17.51 0.32
CA PRO A 78 -52.69 -17.57 -0.89
C PRO A 78 -51.28 -18.09 -0.52
N PRO A 79 -50.66 -18.92 -1.38
CA PRO A 79 -49.30 -19.39 -1.11
C PRO A 79 -48.35 -18.19 -1.01
N PRO A 80 -47.32 -18.25 -0.14
CA PRO A 80 -46.28 -17.23 -0.16
C PRO A 80 -45.64 -17.23 -1.54
N VAL A 81 -45.73 -16.07 -2.20
CA VAL A 81 -45.03 -15.80 -3.45
C VAL A 81 -43.55 -16.10 -3.20
N CYS A 82 -43.07 -17.23 -3.72
CA CYS A 82 -41.64 -17.48 -3.82
C CYS A 82 -41.09 -16.34 -4.66
N THR A 83 -40.38 -15.42 -4.01
CA THR A 83 -39.59 -14.41 -4.68
C THR A 83 -38.70 -15.12 -5.69
N PRO A 84 -38.62 -14.65 -6.96
CA PRO A 84 -37.76 -15.27 -7.94
C PRO A 84 -36.34 -15.21 -7.40
N GLN A 85 -35.73 -16.37 -7.19
CA GLN A 85 -34.32 -16.50 -6.85
C GLN A 85 -33.55 -15.81 -7.99
N VAL A 86 -33.11 -14.57 -7.76
CA VAL A 86 -32.43 -13.75 -8.76
C VAL A 86 -31.09 -14.40 -9.04
N SER A 87 -31.04 -15.27 -10.05
CA SER A 87 -29.80 -15.82 -10.58
C SER A 87 -28.97 -14.65 -11.11
N VAL A 88 -27.97 -14.22 -10.35
CA VAL A 88 -27.00 -13.23 -10.82
C VAL A 88 -26.26 -13.86 -12.01
N PRO A 89 -26.28 -13.23 -13.20
CA PRO A 89 -25.56 -13.76 -14.36
C PRO A 89 -24.09 -13.96 -14.01
N LEU A 90 -23.51 -15.10 -14.40
CA LEU A 90 -22.12 -15.46 -14.09
C LEU A 90 -21.12 -14.35 -14.44
N THR A 91 -21.34 -13.66 -15.55
CA THR A 91 -20.53 -12.50 -15.99
C THR A 91 -20.55 -11.35 -14.99
N ARG A 92 -21.71 -11.03 -14.42
CA ARG A 92 -21.85 -10.01 -13.37
C ARG A 92 -21.13 -10.44 -12.09
N ALA A 93 -21.30 -11.69 -11.66
CA ALA A 93 -20.63 -12.21 -10.46
C ALA A 93 -19.10 -12.21 -10.60
N LEU A 94 -18.58 -12.53 -11.80
CA LEU A 94 -17.14 -12.47 -12.10
C LEU A 94 -16.62 -11.03 -12.11
N THR A 95 -17.34 -10.08 -12.72
CA THR A 95 -16.96 -8.66 -12.71
C THR A 95 -16.98 -8.08 -11.30
N ASP A 96 -18.02 -8.37 -10.51
CA ASP A 96 -18.09 -7.90 -9.12
C ASP A 96 -16.98 -8.55 -8.25
N SER A 97 -16.64 -9.83 -8.51
CA SER A 97 -15.49 -10.49 -7.84
C SER A 97 -14.14 -9.87 -8.20
N LEU A 98 -13.94 -9.51 -9.47
CA LEU A 98 -12.73 -8.82 -9.92
C LEU A 98 -12.61 -7.44 -9.30
N LEU A 99 -13.71 -6.69 -9.23
CA LEU A 99 -13.77 -5.39 -8.58
C LEU A 99 -13.37 -5.48 -7.10
N LEU A 100 -13.91 -6.45 -6.37
CA LEU A 100 -13.52 -6.70 -4.99
C LEU A 100 -12.01 -6.96 -4.86
N CYS A 101 -11.45 -7.83 -5.71
CA CYS A 101 -10.02 -8.17 -5.65
C CYS A 101 -9.10 -6.97 -5.96
N VAL A 102 -9.47 -6.15 -6.94
CA VAL A 102 -8.69 -4.97 -7.35
C VAL A 102 -8.72 -3.90 -6.27
N LEU A 103 -9.90 -3.62 -5.69
CA LEU A 103 -10.09 -2.53 -4.74
C LEU A 103 -9.61 -2.86 -3.33
N GLN A 104 -9.39 -4.13 -3.01
CA GLN A 104 -8.99 -4.50 -1.67
C GLN A 104 -7.54 -4.15 -1.32
N GLU A 105 -6.67 -4.02 -2.32
CA GLU A 105 -5.27 -3.57 -2.21
C GLU A 105 -4.57 -3.97 -0.88
N PRO A 106 -4.49 -5.27 -0.55
CA PRO A 106 -3.96 -5.68 0.74
C PRO A 106 -2.47 -5.31 0.84
N LEU A 107 -2.17 -4.46 1.81
CA LEU A 107 -0.83 -3.94 2.14
C LEU A 107 -0.76 -3.75 3.66
N GLN A 108 -0.22 -4.75 4.36
CA GLN A 108 -0.05 -4.70 5.82
C GLN A 108 1.15 -3.84 6.23
N ASP A 109 2.21 -3.90 5.43
CA ASP A 109 3.43 -3.11 5.59
C ASP A 109 3.65 -2.32 4.29
N PRO A 110 3.52 -0.98 4.30
CA PRO A 110 3.63 -0.16 3.10
C PRO A 110 5.06 0.16 2.69
N ALA A 111 6.01 -0.75 2.90
CA ALA A 111 7.35 -0.66 2.33
C ALA A 111 7.32 -0.46 0.80
N VAL A 112 8.29 0.28 0.26
CA VAL A 112 8.43 0.56 -1.18
C VAL A 112 8.30 -0.71 -2.04
N SER A 113 8.96 -1.80 -1.63
CA SER A 113 8.92 -3.09 -2.34
C SER A 113 7.52 -3.68 -2.41
N HIS A 114 6.71 -3.51 -1.37
CA HIS A 114 5.33 -3.99 -1.33
C HIS A 114 4.40 -3.12 -2.18
N ILE A 115 4.61 -1.80 -2.20
CA ILE A 115 3.89 -0.88 -3.09
C ILE A 115 4.21 -1.18 -4.56
N GLU A 116 5.47 -1.48 -4.88
CA GLU A 116 5.88 -1.94 -6.21
C GLU A 116 5.24 -3.27 -6.61
N ALA A 117 5.13 -4.20 -5.65
CA ALA A 117 4.45 -5.47 -5.87
C ALA A 117 2.95 -5.24 -6.15
N LEU A 118 2.28 -4.37 -5.38
CA LEU A 118 0.89 -3.97 -5.65
C LEU A 118 0.75 -3.39 -7.06
N ARG A 119 1.59 -2.42 -7.41
CA ARG A 119 1.60 -1.80 -8.73
C ARG A 119 1.72 -2.86 -9.84
N SER A 120 2.64 -3.81 -9.67
CA SER A 120 2.89 -4.87 -10.66
C SER A 120 1.68 -5.80 -10.82
N ARG A 121 1.01 -6.15 -9.71
CA ARG A 121 -0.24 -6.93 -9.74
C ARG A 121 -1.36 -6.17 -10.46
N LEU A 122 -1.57 -4.91 -10.12
CA LEU A 122 -2.61 -4.07 -10.75
C LEU A 122 -2.33 -3.87 -12.25
N GLN A 123 -1.06 -3.67 -12.64
CA GLN A 123 -0.66 -3.59 -14.04
C GLN A 123 -0.95 -4.89 -14.79
N ALA A 124 -0.66 -6.05 -14.19
CA ALA A 124 -0.93 -7.33 -14.81
C ALA A 124 -2.43 -7.54 -15.07
N VAL A 125 -3.29 -7.12 -14.13
CA VAL A 125 -4.74 -7.11 -14.31
C VAL A 125 -5.13 -6.16 -15.43
N ALA A 126 -4.60 -4.93 -15.45
CA ALA A 126 -4.89 -3.93 -16.48
C ALA A 126 -4.56 -4.45 -17.89
N VAL A 127 -3.35 -4.98 -18.08
CA VAL A 127 -2.89 -5.57 -19.35
C VAL A 127 -3.75 -6.76 -19.76
N THR A 128 -4.17 -7.59 -18.80
CA THR A 128 -5.05 -8.73 -19.08
C THR A 128 -6.42 -8.25 -19.55
N LEU A 129 -6.99 -7.23 -18.90
CA LEU A 129 -8.27 -6.64 -19.30
C LEU A 129 -8.20 -5.97 -20.68
N GLU A 130 -7.10 -5.28 -21.00
CA GLU A 130 -6.87 -4.69 -22.32
C GLU A 130 -6.78 -5.74 -23.43
N LYS A 131 -6.14 -6.89 -23.17
CA LYS A 131 -6.07 -8.01 -24.12
C LYS A 131 -7.42 -8.71 -24.33
N VAL A 132 -8.29 -8.65 -23.34
CA VAL A 132 -9.64 -9.24 -23.38
C VAL A 132 -10.65 -8.28 -24.04
N ASN A 133 -10.24 -7.07 -24.48
CA ASN A 133 -11.14 -6.11 -25.08
C ASN A 133 -12.04 -6.76 -26.14
N PHE A 134 -13.34 -6.66 -25.87
CA PHE A 134 -14.42 -7.26 -26.63
C PHE A 134 -14.32 -6.84 -28.10
N GLY A 135 -13.92 -7.77 -28.97
CA GLY A 135 -13.99 -7.58 -30.42
C GLY A 135 -15.43 -7.24 -30.86
N PRO A 136 -15.61 -6.56 -32.01
CA PRO A 136 -16.92 -6.12 -32.50
C PRO A 136 -17.97 -7.24 -32.57
N GLU A 137 -17.54 -8.50 -32.72
CA GLU A 137 -18.38 -9.69 -32.81
C GLU A 137 -19.10 -10.08 -31.50
N ALA A 138 -18.68 -9.58 -30.33
CA ALA A 138 -19.36 -9.87 -29.06
C ALA A 138 -20.44 -8.82 -28.70
N MET A 139 -20.53 -7.71 -29.44
CA MET A 139 -21.43 -6.58 -29.12
C MET A 139 -22.82 -6.66 -29.78
N LEU A 140 -23.10 -7.68 -30.60
CA LEU A 140 -24.30 -7.69 -31.44
C LEU A 140 -25.56 -8.27 -30.76
N GLU A 141 -25.45 -8.94 -29.60
CA GLU A 141 -26.54 -9.78 -29.06
C GLU A 141 -27.11 -9.40 -27.67
N GLU A 142 -26.75 -8.26 -27.05
CA GLU A 142 -27.29 -7.88 -25.73
C GLU A 142 -27.68 -6.40 -25.65
N ALA A 143 -28.66 -6.00 -26.46
CA ALA A 143 -29.25 -4.66 -26.44
C ALA A 143 -30.03 -4.41 -25.14
N GLY A 144 -29.34 -3.85 -24.14
CA GLY A 144 -29.94 -3.22 -22.96
C GLY A 144 -29.33 -3.61 -21.61
N ARG A 145 -28.73 -4.81 -21.49
CA ARG A 145 -28.13 -5.31 -20.23
C ARG A 145 -26.60 -5.38 -20.26
N GLY A 146 -26.00 -5.39 -21.45
CA GLY A 146 -24.56 -5.35 -21.67
C GLY A 146 -23.92 -3.96 -21.46
N SER A 147 -24.69 -2.87 -21.54
CA SER A 147 -24.18 -1.50 -21.40
C SER A 147 -23.62 -1.23 -19.99
N ALA A 148 -24.39 -1.52 -18.93
CA ALA A 148 -23.97 -1.29 -17.56
C ALA A 148 -22.74 -2.13 -17.15
N LEU A 149 -22.60 -3.36 -17.67
CA LEU A 149 -21.44 -4.20 -17.44
C LEU A 149 -20.19 -3.64 -18.15
N THR A 150 -20.38 -3.20 -19.39
CA THR A 150 -19.33 -2.58 -20.20
C THR A 150 -18.85 -1.27 -19.57
N ASP A 151 -19.76 -0.46 -19.03
CA ASP A 151 -19.44 0.80 -18.35
C ASP A 151 -18.67 0.57 -17.05
N LYS A 152 -19.04 -0.45 -16.26
CA LYS A 152 -18.27 -0.89 -15.08
C LYS A 152 -16.85 -1.32 -15.44
N LEU A 153 -16.69 -2.08 -16.52
CA LEU A 153 -15.37 -2.54 -16.94
C LEU A 153 -14.50 -1.39 -17.45
N LYS A 154 -15.07 -0.47 -18.24
CA LYS A 154 -14.37 0.75 -18.67
C LYS A 154 -13.91 1.58 -17.48
N LEU A 155 -14.77 1.75 -16.48
CA LEU A 155 -14.44 2.45 -15.24
C LEU A 155 -13.28 1.76 -14.51
N LEU A 156 -13.30 0.43 -14.43
CA LEU A 156 -12.23 -0.36 -13.83
C LEU A 156 -10.90 -0.21 -14.59
N CYS A 157 -10.91 -0.28 -15.91
CA CYS A 157 -9.71 -0.08 -16.73
C CYS A 157 -9.11 1.32 -16.53
N ALA A 158 -9.96 2.36 -16.56
CA ALA A 158 -9.52 3.74 -16.33
C ALA A 158 -8.91 3.91 -14.93
N TYR A 159 -9.54 3.31 -13.91
CA TYR A 159 -8.99 3.31 -12.56
C TYR A 159 -7.66 2.58 -12.47
N LEU A 160 -7.53 1.38 -13.03
CA LEU A 160 -6.29 0.61 -12.99
C LEU A 160 -5.12 1.35 -13.68
N GLN A 161 -5.38 1.99 -14.81
CA GLN A 161 -4.40 2.81 -15.51
C GLN A 161 -3.95 4.00 -14.66
N GLN A 162 -4.89 4.78 -14.11
CA GLN A 162 -4.59 5.89 -13.23
C GLN A 162 -3.85 5.43 -11.97
N ARG A 163 -4.36 4.38 -11.30
CA ARG A 163 -3.83 3.83 -10.06
C ARG A 163 -2.40 3.37 -10.23
N THR A 164 -2.12 2.65 -11.31
CA THR A 164 -0.78 2.15 -11.60
C THR A 164 0.21 3.28 -11.89
N ALA A 165 -0.20 4.30 -12.65
CA ALA A 165 0.62 5.47 -12.92
C ALA A 165 0.94 6.24 -11.64
N SER A 166 -0.06 6.54 -10.81
CA SER A 166 0.13 7.22 -9.52
C SER A 166 1.01 6.41 -8.57
N LEU A 167 0.84 5.09 -8.49
CA LEU A 167 1.69 4.21 -7.68
C LEU A 167 3.14 4.19 -8.19
N GLN A 168 3.37 4.28 -9.49
CA GLN A 168 4.73 4.39 -10.03
C GLN A 168 5.43 5.67 -9.58
N VAL A 169 4.73 6.80 -9.62
CA VAL A 169 5.27 8.07 -9.16
C VAL A 169 5.49 8.03 -7.64
N LEU A 170 4.53 7.50 -6.87
CA LEU A 170 4.66 7.35 -5.42
C LEU A 170 5.89 6.55 -5.05
N VAL A 171 6.11 5.39 -5.68
CA VAL A 171 7.29 4.55 -5.46
C VAL A 171 8.58 5.33 -5.67
N GLN A 172 8.64 6.18 -6.71
CA GLN A 172 9.85 6.97 -6.96
C GLN A 172 10.08 8.01 -5.86
N VAL A 173 9.08 8.83 -5.56
CA VAL A 173 9.18 9.88 -4.55
C VAL A 173 9.43 9.30 -3.15
N GLN A 174 8.85 8.14 -2.85
CA GLN A 174 9.07 7.44 -1.59
C GLN A 174 10.52 6.95 -1.44
N ARG A 175 11.14 6.42 -2.51
CA ARG A 175 12.58 6.07 -2.47
C ARG A 175 13.46 7.29 -2.27
N ASP A 176 13.15 8.39 -2.95
CA ASP A 176 13.89 9.64 -2.82
C ASP A 176 13.72 10.26 -1.41
N PHE A 177 12.55 10.05 -0.78
CA PHE A 177 12.31 10.42 0.61
C PHE A 177 13.11 9.54 1.58
N GLU A 178 13.00 8.21 1.48
CA GLU A 178 13.69 7.27 2.37
C GLU A 178 15.21 7.42 2.31
N SER A 179 15.77 7.55 1.10
CA SER A 179 17.20 7.82 0.91
C SER A 179 17.61 9.16 1.51
N SER A 180 16.78 10.20 1.36
CA SER A 180 17.08 11.52 1.96
C SER A 180 17.02 11.49 3.49
N VAL A 181 16.11 10.71 4.09
CA VAL A 181 16.03 10.53 5.54
C VAL A 181 17.27 9.79 6.05
N GLU A 182 17.67 8.70 5.40
CA GLU A 182 18.85 7.93 5.76
C GLU A 182 20.12 8.78 5.70
N ASP A 183 20.34 9.47 4.58
CA ASP A 183 21.48 10.38 4.38
C ASP A 183 21.53 11.49 5.44
N LEU A 184 20.37 12.07 5.78
CA LEU A 184 20.28 13.10 6.81
C LEU A 184 20.60 12.54 8.19
N LEU A 185 20.02 11.39 8.59
CA LEU A 185 20.26 10.80 9.90
C LEU A 185 21.74 10.41 10.08
N GLN A 186 22.33 9.74 9.08
CA GLN A 186 23.74 9.35 9.14
C GLN A 186 24.66 10.57 9.17
N GLY A 187 24.35 11.58 8.36
CA GLY A 187 25.11 12.83 8.34
C GLY A 187 25.04 13.60 9.65
N LEU A 188 23.84 13.70 10.25
CA LEU A 188 23.63 14.36 11.54
C LEU A 188 24.38 13.65 12.67
N ASP A 189 24.42 12.32 12.69
CA ASP A 189 25.20 11.53 13.66
C ASP A 189 26.71 11.86 13.57
N GLY A 190 27.23 12.00 12.35
CA GLY A 190 28.60 12.44 12.12
C GLY A 190 28.87 13.85 12.62
N LEU A 191 27.92 14.78 12.47
CA LEU A 191 28.05 16.16 12.96
C LEU A 191 27.93 16.25 14.48
N TRP A 192 27.07 15.42 15.10
CA TRP A 192 27.02 15.26 16.55
C TRP A 192 28.37 14.83 17.12
N THR A 193 28.97 13.81 16.53
CA THR A 193 30.30 13.32 16.92
C THR A 193 31.33 14.45 16.84
N GLN A 194 31.34 15.22 15.75
CA GLN A 194 32.25 16.36 15.60
C GLN A 194 32.03 17.45 16.66
N LEU A 195 30.76 17.77 16.97
CA LEU A 195 30.44 18.76 18.00
C LEU A 195 30.90 18.28 19.38
N GLU A 196 30.69 17.00 19.70
CA GLU A 196 31.15 16.40 20.96
C GLU A 196 32.68 16.41 21.08
N GLU A 197 33.40 16.08 20.01
CA GLU A 197 34.87 16.14 19.96
C GLU A 197 35.39 17.57 20.18
N LEU A 198 34.76 18.56 19.54
CA LEU A 198 35.08 19.98 19.74
C LEU A 198 34.82 20.40 21.18
N HIS A 199 33.65 20.06 21.72
CA HIS A 199 33.28 20.40 23.10
C HIS A 199 34.22 19.74 24.12
N ALA A 200 34.56 18.47 23.94
CA ALA A 200 35.52 17.75 24.78
C ALA A 200 36.92 18.37 24.69
N GLY A 201 37.35 18.75 23.48
CA GLY A 201 38.64 19.41 23.25
C GLY A 201 38.79 20.76 23.94
N VAL A 202 37.69 21.47 24.17
CA VAL A 202 37.67 22.76 24.89
C VAL A 202 37.54 22.58 26.40
N THR A 203 36.74 21.61 26.84
CA THR A 203 36.41 21.42 28.27
C THR A 203 37.40 20.55 29.04
N LEU A 204 38.12 19.64 28.38
CA LEU A 204 39.02 18.67 29.03
C LEU A 204 40.49 19.09 29.00
N THR A 205 40.84 20.25 28.46
CA THR A 205 42.22 20.76 28.43
C THR A 205 42.68 21.12 29.85
N LYS A 206 43.46 20.21 30.44
CA LYS A 206 44.05 20.39 31.77
C LYS A 206 45.15 21.46 31.70
N LYS A 207 45.06 22.43 32.61
CA LYS A 207 45.88 23.66 32.73
C LYS A 207 47.42 23.47 32.71
N ASP A 208 47.92 22.24 32.87
CA ASP A 208 49.36 21.95 32.98
C ASP A 208 49.94 21.07 31.84
N SER A 209 49.17 20.75 30.79
CA SER A 209 49.69 20.05 29.62
C SER A 209 49.89 21.01 28.45
N LEU A 210 51.07 20.94 27.81
CA LEU A 210 51.47 21.58 26.55
C LEU A 210 50.55 21.33 25.33
N GLY A 211 49.32 20.86 25.54
CA GLY A 211 48.32 20.49 24.54
C GLY A 211 46.98 21.21 24.73
N SER A 212 47.00 22.49 25.10
CA SER A 212 45.84 23.36 24.87
C SER A 212 45.57 23.38 23.36
N ARG A 213 44.41 22.86 22.92
CA ARG A 213 44.02 23.00 21.52
C ARG A 213 43.83 24.50 21.27
N ASP A 214 44.56 25.02 20.28
CA ASP A 214 44.53 26.43 19.95
C ASP A 214 43.08 26.89 19.73
N LEU A 215 42.63 27.85 20.55
CA LEU A 215 41.26 28.36 20.49
C LEU A 215 40.93 28.93 19.12
N THR A 216 41.92 29.45 18.40
CA THR A 216 41.71 29.94 17.03
C THR A 216 41.38 28.80 16.07
N LEU A 217 42.06 27.65 16.18
CA LEU A 217 41.75 26.45 15.39
C LEU A 217 40.39 25.86 15.75
N VAL A 218 40.02 25.85 17.04
CA VAL A 218 38.69 25.40 17.48
C VAL A 218 37.59 26.30 16.93
N GLN A 219 37.82 27.60 16.89
CA GLN A 219 36.89 28.57 16.32
C GLN A 219 36.70 28.33 14.80
N GLU A 220 37.79 28.12 14.06
CA GLU A 220 37.74 27.79 12.62
C GLU A 220 36.97 26.48 12.38
N ASP A 221 37.21 25.45 13.18
CA ASP A 221 36.50 24.17 13.09
C ASP A 221 34.99 24.32 13.41
N ALA A 222 34.63 25.15 14.40
CA ALA A 222 33.24 25.45 14.73
C ALA A 222 32.54 26.23 13.60
N GLU A 223 33.23 27.16 12.93
CA GLU A 223 32.71 27.88 11.77
C GLU A 223 32.53 26.97 10.54
N SER A 224 33.44 26.00 10.36
CA SER A 224 33.28 24.93 9.38
C SER A 224 32.03 24.10 9.67
N LEU A 225 31.82 23.69 10.93
CA LEU A 225 30.63 22.93 11.35
C LEU A 225 29.32 23.70 11.07
N VAL A 226 29.28 25.01 11.36
CA VAL A 226 28.13 25.89 11.02
C VAL A 226 27.89 25.93 9.51
N SER A 227 28.96 26.01 8.71
CA SER A 227 28.86 26.02 7.25
C SER A 227 28.31 24.69 6.72
N VAL A 228 28.71 23.56 7.31
CA VAL A 228 28.17 22.24 6.96
C VAL A 228 26.69 22.12 7.38
N LEU A 229 26.32 22.58 8.58
CA LEU A 229 24.92 22.62 9.02
C LEU A 229 24.01 23.42 8.07
N ALA A 230 24.51 24.51 7.50
CA ALA A 230 23.77 25.27 6.49
C ALA A 230 23.49 24.43 5.22
N GLN A 231 24.40 23.53 4.83
CA GLN A 231 24.17 22.57 3.74
C GLN A 231 23.15 21.49 4.14
N TYR A 232 23.18 21.02 5.39
CA TYR A 232 22.18 20.06 5.87
C TYR A 232 20.78 20.67 5.94
N ARG A 233 20.67 21.98 6.20
CA ARG A 233 19.38 22.69 6.11
C ARG A 233 18.78 22.63 4.71
N THR A 234 19.57 22.78 3.64
CA THR A 234 19.04 22.68 2.28
C THR A 234 18.63 21.24 1.94
N LYS A 235 19.39 20.24 2.40
CA LYS A 235 18.99 18.83 2.31
C LYS A 235 17.69 18.55 3.07
N LEU A 236 17.51 19.11 4.27
CA LEU A 236 16.27 19.00 5.06
C LEU A 236 15.07 19.58 4.30
N GLN A 237 15.23 20.73 3.64
CA GLN A 237 14.20 21.33 2.79
C GLN A 237 13.85 20.44 1.59
N SER A 238 14.84 19.80 0.96
CA SER A 238 14.61 18.82 -0.11
C SER A 238 13.83 17.62 0.41
N CYS A 239 14.20 17.07 1.57
CA CYS A 239 13.49 15.98 2.22
C CYS A 239 12.03 16.35 2.52
N GLN A 240 11.80 17.59 2.99
CA GLN A 240 10.46 18.13 3.22
C GLN A 240 9.64 18.23 1.93
N ALA A 241 10.28 18.59 0.81
CA ALA A 241 9.64 18.61 -0.50
C ALA A 241 9.23 17.20 -0.96
N HIS A 242 10.07 16.19 -0.74
CA HIS A 242 9.73 14.79 -1.01
C HIS A 242 8.55 14.33 -0.15
N LEU A 243 8.56 14.62 1.16
CA LEU A 243 7.43 14.32 2.06
C LEU A 243 6.13 14.94 1.55
N LYS A 244 6.17 16.22 1.15
CA LYS A 244 5.00 16.91 0.58
C LYS A 244 4.52 16.23 -0.70
N GLY A 245 5.43 15.80 -1.56
CA GLY A 245 5.11 15.03 -2.77
C GLY A 245 4.42 13.71 -2.44
N CYS A 246 4.96 12.92 -1.49
CA CYS A 246 4.33 11.70 -1.00
C CYS A 246 2.92 11.99 -0.46
N THR A 247 2.75 13.00 0.39
CA THR A 247 1.45 13.38 0.97
C THR A 247 0.41 13.70 -0.10
N GLN A 248 0.78 14.47 -1.12
CA GLN A 248 -0.12 14.80 -2.23
C GLN A 248 -0.56 13.56 -3.00
N LEU A 249 0.39 12.70 -3.36
CA LEU A 249 0.09 11.45 -4.07
C LEU A 249 -0.78 10.51 -3.23
N LEU A 250 -0.52 10.40 -1.93
CA LEU A 250 -1.32 9.58 -1.03
C LEU A 250 -2.76 10.10 -0.90
N GLN A 251 -2.94 11.42 -0.82
CA GLN A 251 -4.28 12.03 -0.84
C GLN A 251 -5.03 11.76 -2.15
N GLU A 252 -4.37 11.89 -3.30
CA GLU A 252 -4.95 11.57 -4.61
C GLU A 252 -5.31 10.08 -4.71
N LEU A 253 -4.46 9.20 -4.18
CA LEU A 253 -4.70 7.77 -4.13
C LEU A 253 -5.90 7.44 -3.23
N THR A 254 -5.98 7.98 -2.01
CA THR A 254 -7.14 7.77 -1.13
C THR A 254 -8.42 8.30 -1.77
N TRP A 255 -8.38 9.50 -2.37
CA TRP A 255 -9.54 10.09 -3.03
C TRP A 255 -10.02 9.28 -4.24
N SER A 256 -9.10 8.88 -5.12
CA SER A 256 -9.44 8.10 -6.32
C SER A 256 -10.01 6.72 -5.97
N HIS A 257 -9.48 6.09 -4.92
CA HIS A 257 -10.00 4.83 -4.38
C HIS A 257 -11.41 5.00 -3.81
N ALA A 258 -11.64 6.00 -2.94
CA ALA A 258 -12.96 6.28 -2.39
C ALA A 258 -14.01 6.61 -3.48
N HIS A 259 -13.61 7.33 -4.52
CA HIS A 259 -14.48 7.68 -5.65
C HIS A 259 -14.95 6.46 -6.44
N ILE A 260 -14.03 5.54 -6.78
CA ILE A 260 -14.43 4.31 -7.47
C ILE A 260 -15.26 3.41 -6.55
N ASN A 261 -14.88 3.29 -5.27
CA ASN A 261 -15.59 2.50 -4.28
C ASN A 261 -17.07 2.91 -4.18
N THR A 262 -17.32 4.23 -4.16
CA THR A 262 -18.66 4.82 -4.18
C THR A 262 -19.41 4.51 -5.48
N LYS A 263 -18.74 4.63 -6.63
CA LYS A 263 -19.37 4.35 -7.95
C LYS A 263 -19.76 2.88 -8.14
N VAL A 264 -19.00 1.96 -7.55
CA VAL A 264 -19.25 0.52 -7.68
C VAL A 264 -19.99 -0.09 -6.49
N ASN A 265 -20.32 0.72 -5.47
CA ASN A 265 -20.91 0.28 -4.19
C ASN A 265 -20.11 -0.88 -3.55
N CYS A 266 -18.78 -0.82 -3.60
CA CYS A 266 -17.87 -1.74 -2.90
C CYS A 266 -17.69 -1.18 -1.47
N GLY A 267 -17.72 -2.04 -0.46
CA GLY A 267 -17.48 -1.65 0.94
C GLY A 267 -16.00 -1.75 1.31
N CYS A 268 -15.12 -1.50 0.33
CA CYS A 268 -13.73 -1.91 0.37
C CYS A 268 -12.91 -0.72 0.86
N GLU A 269 -12.29 -0.83 2.02
CA GLU A 269 -11.45 0.23 2.58
C GLU A 269 -9.97 -0.12 2.43
N SER A 270 -9.16 0.87 2.09
CA SER A 270 -7.72 0.75 1.97
C SER A 270 -7.09 1.73 2.96
N VAL A 271 -6.39 1.20 3.95
CA VAL A 271 -5.81 1.97 5.07
C VAL A 271 -4.30 2.17 4.95
N TRP A 272 -3.67 1.50 3.98
CA TRP A 272 -2.22 1.58 3.79
C TRP A 272 -1.73 2.99 3.42
N PRO A 273 -2.47 3.84 2.67
CA PRO A 273 -2.00 5.19 2.38
C PRO A 273 -1.82 6.03 3.64
N GLU A 274 -2.73 5.90 4.60
CA GLU A 274 -2.67 6.58 5.89
C GLU A 274 -1.52 6.06 6.74
N LEU A 275 -1.30 4.75 6.77
CA LEU A 275 -0.17 4.13 7.48
C LEU A 275 1.18 4.61 6.92
N LEU A 276 1.32 4.69 5.59
CA LEU A 276 2.54 5.19 4.96
C LEU A 276 2.76 6.68 5.29
N LEU A 277 1.70 7.49 5.21
CA LEU A 277 1.77 8.91 5.53
C LEU A 277 2.22 9.13 6.97
N GLN A 278 1.64 8.38 7.92
CA GLN A 278 2.03 8.47 9.32
C GLN A 278 3.51 8.10 9.52
N SER A 279 3.96 6.98 8.95
CA SER A 279 5.37 6.56 9.01
C SER A 279 6.30 7.64 8.44
N ASN A 280 5.95 8.24 7.30
CA ASN A 280 6.76 9.28 6.68
C ASN A 280 6.86 10.55 7.55
N ILE A 281 5.75 10.95 8.18
CA ILE A 281 5.74 12.10 9.11
C ILE A 281 6.64 11.80 10.31
N GLU A 282 6.50 10.61 10.93
CA GLU A 282 7.31 10.20 12.08
C GLU A 282 8.82 10.17 11.76
N GLN A 283 9.19 9.67 10.58
CA GLN A 283 10.59 9.65 10.13
C GLN A 283 11.12 11.07 9.91
N PHE A 284 10.34 11.95 9.29
CA PHE A 284 10.75 13.33 9.04
C PHE A 284 10.85 14.13 10.34
N ASP A 285 9.90 13.98 11.26
CA ASP A 285 9.90 14.63 12.57
C ASP A 285 11.16 14.28 13.35
N LYS A 286 11.58 13.01 13.33
CA LYS A 286 12.84 12.56 13.94
C LYS A 286 14.05 13.28 13.34
N VAL A 287 14.12 13.41 12.02
CA VAL A 287 15.22 14.13 11.34
C VAL A 287 15.20 15.62 11.71
N GLN A 288 14.02 16.24 11.69
CA GLN A 288 13.84 17.65 11.98
C GLN A 288 14.21 17.98 13.44
N GLU A 289 13.78 17.15 14.39
CA GLU A 289 14.15 17.28 15.80
C GLU A 289 15.66 17.18 15.98
N ASN A 290 16.27 16.13 15.42
CA ASN A 290 17.71 15.90 15.52
C ASN A 290 18.53 17.05 14.92
N PHE A 291 18.12 17.55 13.74
CA PHE A 291 18.73 18.72 13.11
C PHE A 291 18.60 19.97 14.00
N SER A 292 17.40 20.23 14.53
CA SER A 292 17.13 21.43 15.34
C SER A 292 17.91 21.42 16.64
N SER A 293 18.00 20.26 17.31
CA SER A 293 18.81 20.09 18.51
C SER A 293 20.29 20.33 18.23
N LEU A 294 20.83 19.74 17.16
CA LEU A 294 22.23 19.89 16.79
C LEU A 294 22.57 21.34 16.44
N GLU A 295 21.70 22.01 15.67
CA GLU A 295 21.87 23.42 15.34
C GLU A 295 21.89 24.29 16.60
N GLN A 296 20.94 24.08 17.50
CA GLN A 296 20.87 24.85 18.75
C GLN A 296 22.12 24.64 19.61
N GLN A 297 22.60 23.40 19.73
CA GLN A 297 23.81 23.11 20.49
C GLN A 297 25.05 23.69 19.83
N THR A 298 25.15 23.63 18.50
CA THR A 298 26.27 24.24 17.76
C THR A 298 26.28 25.76 17.92
N ALA A 299 25.12 26.41 17.86
CA ALA A 299 25.01 27.85 18.09
C ALA A 299 25.40 28.23 19.53
N THR A 300 24.96 27.44 20.51
CA THR A 300 25.32 27.63 21.92
C THR A 300 26.83 27.48 22.14
N PHE A 301 27.43 26.44 21.54
CA PHE A 301 28.87 26.20 21.61
C PHE A 301 29.67 27.35 20.98
N LYS A 302 29.23 27.86 19.82
CA LYS A 302 29.87 29.02 19.18
C LYS A 302 29.85 30.25 20.09
N THR A 303 28.70 30.59 20.67
CA THR A 303 28.61 31.72 21.63
C THR A 303 29.52 31.51 22.84
N HIS A 304 29.70 30.28 23.30
CA HIS A 304 30.63 29.96 24.38
C HIS A 304 32.10 30.21 23.98
N LEU A 305 32.51 29.76 22.78
CA LEU A 305 33.85 30.02 22.25
C LEU A 305 34.16 31.51 22.11
N GLU A 306 33.19 32.29 21.61
CA GLU A 306 33.30 33.74 21.50
C GLU A 306 33.55 34.39 22.87
N GLY A 307 32.90 33.90 23.92
CA GLY A 307 33.15 34.35 25.30
C GLY A 307 34.55 34.03 25.80
N LEU A 308 35.06 32.82 25.53
CA LEU A 308 36.41 32.41 25.91
C LEU A 308 37.51 33.22 25.20
N GLY A 309 37.27 33.65 23.96
CA GLY A 309 38.21 34.49 23.21
C GLY A 309 38.37 35.91 23.76
N ILE A 310 37.36 36.42 24.47
CA ILE A 310 37.39 37.76 25.10
C ILE A 310 38.23 37.71 26.39
N ASP A 311 38.06 36.67 27.22
CA ASP A 311 38.77 36.54 28.50
C ASP A 311 40.30 36.33 28.35
N HIS A 312 40.78 35.84 27.19
CA HIS A 312 42.21 35.67 26.92
C HIS A 312 42.94 36.91 26.38
N GLN A 313 42.22 38.00 26.07
CA GLN A 313 42.83 39.27 25.66
C GLN A 313 43.02 40.27 26.81
N ASP A 314 42.39 40.01 27.96
CA ASP A 314 42.36 40.93 29.11
C ASP A 314 43.27 40.51 30.28
N GLU A 315 44.25 39.61 30.11
CA GLU A 315 45.34 39.41 31.08
C GLU A 315 46.46 40.44 30.86
N PRO A 316 46.62 41.48 31.72
CA PRO A 316 47.74 42.40 31.63
C PRO A 316 49.04 41.73 32.10
N VAL A 317 50.08 41.88 31.29
CA VAL A 317 51.50 41.57 31.60
C VAL A 317 52.01 42.41 32.77
#